data_AF-A0A8T6P905-F1
#
_entry.id   AF-A0A8T6P905-F1
#
_cell.length_a   1.000
_cell.length_b   1.000
_cell.length_c   1.000
_cell.angle_alpha   90.00
_cell.angle_beta   90.00
_cell.angle_gamma   90.00
#
_symmetry.space_group_name_H-M   'P 1'
#
loop_
_entity.id
_entity.type
_entity.pdbx_description
1 polymer ?
#
loop_
_entity_poly.entity_id
_entity_poly.type
_entity_poly.pdbx_seq_one_letter_code
_entity_poly.pdbx_strand_id
1 'polypeptide(L)'
;MSEEQAIDLSHLDIGRVGNANPVQERVAFFRNLYRRGVLSLRLLFDGRVPFKTKLLPIVVIGYVLSPLDLIPLILTGPLGVIDDLVLITFAIDRFLQNVPPELLVEWAERLGYTNEDAPMLEAGG
;
A
#
# COMPACT_ATOMS: atom_id res chain seq x y z
N MET A 1 -14.98 52.30 -16.62
CA MET A 1 -13.92 51.81 -17.52
C MET A 1 -12.65 51.78 -16.69
N SER A 2 -12.52 50.91 -15.69
CA SER A 2 -12.68 49.44 -15.64
C SER A 2 -11.62 48.73 -16.47
N GLU A 3 -10.86 47.88 -15.77
CA GLU A 3 -10.08 46.73 -16.25
C GLU A 3 -8.71 47.01 -16.89
N GLU A 4 -7.66 46.88 -16.08
CA GLU A 4 -6.65 45.81 -16.27
C GLU A 4 -5.71 45.78 -15.04
N GLN A 5 -6.20 45.16 -13.95
CA GLN A 5 -5.29 44.58 -12.97
C GLN A 5 -4.80 43.27 -13.58
N ALA A 6 -3.72 43.34 -14.34
CA ALA A 6 -2.99 42.15 -14.75
C ALA A 6 -2.44 41.51 -13.47
N ILE A 7 -3.08 40.42 -13.06
CA ILE A 7 -2.60 39.57 -11.97
C ILE A 7 -1.21 39.09 -12.39
N ASP A 8 -0.20 39.46 -11.60
CA ASP A 8 1.19 39.08 -11.82
C ASP A 8 1.36 37.59 -11.50
N LEU A 9 1.18 36.73 -12.50
CA LEU A 9 1.17 35.27 -12.34
C LEU A 9 2.58 34.64 -12.33
N SER A 10 3.67 35.42 -12.28
CA SER A 10 5.04 34.89 -12.27
C SER A 10 5.48 34.22 -10.97
N HIS A 11 4.65 34.30 -9.92
CA HIS A 11 4.88 33.63 -8.63
C HIS A 11 4.12 32.30 -8.50
N LEU A 12 3.29 31.95 -9.49
CA LEU A 12 2.79 30.59 -9.60
C LEU A 12 3.95 29.75 -10.13
N ASP A 13 4.61 29.08 -9.21
CA ASP A 13 5.64 28.08 -9.47
C ASP A 13 4.97 26.87 -10.16
N ILE A 14 4.64 27.01 -11.47
CA ILE A 14 4.12 25.95 -12.34
C ILE A 14 5.28 25.00 -12.72
N GLY A 15 6.12 24.68 -11.73
CA GLY A 15 7.43 24.06 -11.85
C GLY A 15 7.60 22.81 -10.99
N ARG A 16 6.51 22.10 -10.67
CA ARG A 16 6.53 20.76 -10.07
C ARG A 16 5.63 19.76 -10.79
N VAL A 17 5.50 19.86 -12.12
CA VAL A 17 5.30 18.63 -12.90
C VAL A 17 6.65 17.92 -12.89
N GLY A 18 6.89 17.18 -11.80
CA GLY A 18 8.07 16.37 -11.65
C GLY A 18 8.17 15.48 -12.89
N ASN A 19 9.35 15.44 -13.49
CA ASN A 19 9.78 14.37 -14.36
C ASN A 19 9.85 13.07 -13.53
N ALA A 20 8.69 12.61 -13.04
CA ALA A 20 8.53 11.29 -12.49
C ALA A 20 8.61 10.37 -13.69
N ASN A 21 9.82 9.86 -13.94
CA ASN A 21 9.99 8.79 -14.90
C ASN A 21 8.96 7.70 -14.52
N PRO A 22 8.12 7.23 -15.45
CA PRO A 22 7.09 6.22 -15.15
C PRO A 22 7.72 4.94 -14.57
N VAL A 23 9.01 4.72 -14.85
CA VAL A 23 9.83 3.66 -14.24
C VAL A 23 10.03 3.88 -12.74
N GLN A 24 10.30 5.10 -12.28
CA GLN A 24 10.52 5.40 -10.87
C GLN A 24 9.24 5.24 -10.04
N GLU A 25 8.10 5.65 -10.58
CA GLU A 25 6.80 5.44 -9.95
C GLU A 25 6.51 3.95 -9.76
N ARG A 26 6.75 3.14 -10.81
CA ARG A 26 6.61 1.68 -10.73
C ARG A 26 7.55 1.06 -9.70
N VAL A 27 8.82 1.47 -9.69
CA VAL A 27 9.81 1.00 -8.72
C VAL A 27 9.42 1.38 -7.29
N ALA A 28 8.95 2.61 -7.08
CA ALA A 28 8.48 3.08 -5.79
C ALA A 28 7.25 2.29 -5.33
N PHE A 29 6.29 2.05 -6.22
CA PHE A 29 5.12 1.23 -5.94
C PHE A 29 5.50 -0.18 -5.47
N PHE A 30 6.34 -0.89 -6.24
CA PHE A 30 6.75 -2.25 -5.89
C PHE A 30 7.60 -2.30 -4.62
N ARG A 31 8.46 -1.30 -4.41
CA ARG A 31 9.22 -1.15 -3.15
C ARG A 31 8.28 -0.99 -1.96
N ASN A 32 7.26 -0.15 -2.10
CA ASN A 32 6.26 0.10 -1.07
C ASN A 32 5.44 -1.16 -0.80
N LEU A 33 4.99 -1.85 -1.85
CA LEU A 33 4.26 -3.12 -1.71
C LEU A 33 5.09 -4.19 -1.00
N TYR A 34 6.37 -4.34 -1.38
CA TYR A 34 7.28 -5.30 -0.75
C TYR A 34 7.48 -4.99 0.74
N ARG A 35 7.79 -3.73 1.06
CA ARG A 35 7.93 -3.27 2.46
C ARG A 35 6.67 -3.61 3.25
N ARG A 36 5.51 -3.15 2.79
CA ARG A 36 4.22 -3.39 3.46
C ARG A 36 3.93 -4.87 3.63
N GLY A 37 4.25 -5.70 2.64
CA GLY A 37 4.13 -7.15 2.74
C GLY A 37 5.01 -7.73 3.85
N VAL A 38 6.30 -7.35 3.92
CA VAL A 38 7.22 -7.82 4.96
C VAL A 38 6.76 -7.38 6.36
N LEU A 39 6.34 -6.13 6.53
CA LEU A 39 5.80 -5.63 7.80
C LEU A 39 4.54 -6.40 8.21
N SER A 40 3.60 -6.57 7.28
CA SER A 40 2.37 -7.33 7.52
C SER A 40 2.67 -8.78 7.91
N LEU A 41 3.62 -9.43 7.26
CA LEU A 41 4.03 -10.80 7.62
C LEU A 41 4.61 -10.85 9.02
N ARG A 42 5.50 -9.91 9.39
CA ARG A 42 6.07 -9.86 10.75
C ARG A 42 4.99 -9.65 11.82
N LEU A 43 4.07 -8.72 11.59
CA LEU A 43 2.92 -8.46 12.47
C LEU A 43 1.95 -9.64 12.55
N LEU A 44 1.75 -10.37 11.46
CA LEU A 44 0.90 -11.57 11.44
C LEU A 44 1.42 -12.66 12.39
N PHE A 45 2.74 -12.81 12.49
CA PHE A 45 3.40 -13.74 13.40
C PHE A 45 3.58 -13.18 14.83
N ASP A 46 3.33 -11.91 15.08
CA ASP A 46 3.40 -11.34 16.43
C ASP A 46 2.17 -11.77 17.26
N GLY A 47 2.40 -12.47 18.38
CA GLY A 47 1.36 -12.94 19.29
C GLY A 47 0.55 -11.82 19.97
N ARG A 48 1.04 -10.58 19.96
CA ARG A 48 0.38 -9.40 20.53
C ARG A 48 -0.71 -8.83 19.62
N VAL A 49 -0.72 -9.19 18.33
CA VAL A 49 -1.79 -8.79 17.39
C VAL A 49 -3.05 -9.64 17.63
N PRO A 50 -4.24 -9.01 17.81
CA PRO A 50 -5.48 -9.75 18.03
C PRO A 50 -5.80 -10.76 16.92
N PHE A 51 -6.27 -11.95 17.28
CA PHE A 51 -6.62 -13.00 16.31
C PHE A 51 -7.66 -12.53 15.28
N LYS A 52 -8.62 -11.69 15.70
CA LYS A 52 -9.63 -11.09 14.80
C LYS A 52 -9.00 -10.29 13.66
N THR A 53 -7.95 -9.52 13.94
CA THR A 53 -7.19 -8.76 12.94
C THR A 53 -6.49 -9.68 11.94
N LYS A 54 -6.02 -10.84 12.39
CA LYS A 54 -5.32 -11.83 11.56
C LYS A 54 -6.24 -12.62 10.62
N LEU A 55 -7.54 -12.67 10.89
CA LEU A 55 -8.48 -13.44 10.05
C LEU A 55 -8.45 -12.99 8.60
N LEU A 56 -8.46 -11.67 8.35
CA LEU A 56 -8.48 -11.14 6.99
C LEU A 56 -7.27 -11.57 6.15
N PRO A 57 -6.01 -11.32 6.57
CA PRO A 57 -4.86 -11.78 5.79
C PRO A 57 -4.77 -13.31 5.70
N ILE A 58 -5.20 -14.06 6.72
CA ILE A 58 -5.24 -15.53 6.65
C ILE A 58 -6.21 -16.00 5.57
N VAL A 59 -7.42 -15.43 5.50
CA VAL A 59 -8.42 -15.77 4.48
C VAL A 59 -7.90 -15.43 3.09
N VAL A 60 -7.28 -14.27 2.92
CA VAL A 60 -6.73 -13.84 1.62
C VAL A 60 -5.56 -14.73 1.19
N ILE A 61 -4.65 -15.08 2.10
CA ILE A 61 -3.59 -16.06 1.83
C ILE A 61 -4.18 -17.41 1.45
N GLY A 62 -5.21 -17.87 2.17
CA GLY A 62 -5.91 -19.11 1.86
C GLY A 62 -6.60 -19.09 0.50
N TYR A 63 -7.13 -17.93 0.09
CA TYR A 63 -7.72 -17.73 -1.23
C TYR A 63 -6.66 -17.80 -2.34
N VAL A 64 -5.57 -17.04 -2.21
CA VAL A 64 -4.46 -17.02 -3.20
C VAL A 64 -3.78 -18.40 -3.33
N LEU A 65 -3.71 -19.17 -2.24
CA LEU A 65 -3.18 -20.54 -2.25
C LEU A 65 -4.22 -21.59 -2.65
N SER A 66 -5.50 -21.22 -2.77
CA SER A 66 -6.58 -22.13 -3.11
C SER A 66 -6.52 -22.50 -4.59
N PRO A 67 -6.69 -23.78 -4.95
CA PRO A 67 -6.79 -24.20 -6.34
C PRO A 67 -8.02 -23.61 -7.07
N LEU A 68 -8.98 -23.06 -6.33
CA LEU A 68 -10.15 -22.37 -6.90
C LEU A 68 -9.77 -21.06 -7.62
N ASP A 69 -8.68 -20.43 -7.23
CA ASP A 69 -8.21 -19.15 -7.78
C ASP A 69 -7.51 -19.30 -9.15
N LEU A 70 -7.22 -20.55 -9.55
CA LEU A 70 -6.69 -20.87 -10.88
C LEU A 70 -7.80 -21.03 -11.94
N ILE A 71 -9.07 -21.10 -11.52
CA ILE A 71 -10.22 -21.24 -12.42
C ILE A 71 -10.42 -19.98 -13.28
N PRO A 72 -10.40 -18.76 -12.70
CA PRO A 72 -10.44 -17.54 -13.50
C PRO A 72 -9.27 -17.44 -14.48
N LEU A 73 -8.04 -17.81 -14.08
CA LEU A 73 -6.86 -17.72 -14.95
C LEU A 73 -7.04 -18.45 -16.30
N ILE A 74 -7.73 -19.60 -16.30
CA ILE A 74 -8.00 -20.39 -17.51
C ILE A 74 -9.13 -19.77 -18.36
N LEU A 75 -10.07 -19.06 -17.73
CA LEU A 75 -11.28 -18.51 -18.37
C LEU A 75 -11.16 -17.04 -18.79
N THR A 76 -10.47 -16.20 -18.02
CA THR A 76 -10.41 -14.74 -18.16
C THR A 76 -9.03 -14.23 -18.61
N GLY A 77 -8.05 -15.11 -18.75
CA GLY A 77 -6.72 -14.77 -19.25
C GLY A 77 -5.93 -13.85 -18.31
N PRO A 78 -5.07 -12.94 -18.83
CA PRO A 78 -4.17 -12.11 -18.01
C PRO A 78 -4.87 -11.18 -17.01
N LEU A 79 -6.18 -10.93 -17.19
CA LEU A 79 -6.98 -10.08 -16.31
C LEU A 79 -7.21 -10.71 -14.94
N GLY A 80 -7.14 -12.04 -14.81
CA GLY A 80 -7.27 -12.73 -13.53
C GLY A 80 -6.18 -12.32 -12.52
N VAL A 81 -4.96 -12.03 -12.98
CA VAL A 81 -3.82 -11.68 -12.11
C VAL A 81 -4.00 -10.30 -11.45
N ILE A 82 -4.77 -9.41 -12.06
CA ILE A 82 -5.01 -8.06 -11.54
C ILE A 82 -5.90 -8.13 -10.29
N ASP A 83 -6.89 -9.02 -10.29
CA ASP A 83 -7.81 -9.17 -9.16
C ASP A 83 -7.07 -9.65 -7.89
N ASP A 84 -6.18 -10.64 -8.03
CA ASP A 84 -5.36 -11.14 -6.91
C ASP A 84 -4.46 -10.04 -6.33
N LEU A 85 -3.84 -9.23 -7.19
CA LEU A 85 -2.99 -8.12 -6.76
C LEU A 85 -3.79 -7.06 -5.98
N VAL A 86 -4.99 -6.75 -6.46
CA VAL A 86 -5.91 -5.82 -5.78
C VAL A 86 -6.33 -6.40 -4.44
N LEU A 87 -6.70 -7.67 -4.38
CA LEU A 87 -7.13 -8.35 -3.17
C LEU A 87 -6.01 -8.43 -2.12
N ILE A 88 -4.78 -8.77 -2.54
CA ILE A 88 -3.59 -8.80 -1.66
C ILE A 88 -3.30 -7.40 -1.12
N THR A 89 -3.26 -6.39 -2.00
CA THR A 89 -3.00 -5.00 -1.59
C THR A 89 -4.06 -4.53 -0.60
N PHE A 90 -5.34 -4.78 -0.90
CA PHE A 90 -6.45 -4.46 -0.01
C PHE A 90 -6.35 -5.17 1.35
N ALA A 91 -5.98 -6.45 1.36
CA ALA A 91 -5.81 -7.21 2.59
C ALA A 91 -4.69 -6.67 3.46
N ILE A 92 -3.55 -6.30 2.87
CA ILE A 92 -2.44 -5.64 3.56
C ILE A 92 -2.90 -4.32 4.18
N ASP A 93 -3.58 -3.48 3.40
CA ASP A 93 -4.09 -2.18 3.85
C ASP A 93 -5.02 -2.33 5.06
N ARG A 94 -6.03 -3.18 4.93
CA ARG A 94 -7.01 -3.42 5.99
C ARG A 94 -6.39 -4.11 7.20
N PHE A 95 -5.42 -5.00 7.00
CA PHE A 95 -4.72 -5.62 8.12
C PHE A 95 -3.97 -4.58 8.95
N LEU A 96 -3.14 -3.76 8.29
CA LEU A 96 -2.34 -2.73 8.96
C LEU A 96 -3.21 -1.68 9.67
N GLN A 97 -4.34 -1.30 9.09
CA GLN A 97 -5.34 -0.41 9.72
C GLN A 97 -5.93 -0.96 11.04
N ASN A 98 -5.95 -2.28 11.22
CA ASN A 98 -6.54 -2.94 12.38
C ASN A 98 -5.48 -3.46 13.38
N VAL A 99 -4.20 -3.21 13.11
CA VAL A 99 -3.10 -3.53 14.03
C VAL A 99 -2.96 -2.38 15.03
N PRO A 100 -2.76 -2.68 16.34
CA PRO A 100 -2.47 -1.65 17.33
C PRO A 100 -1.28 -0.76 16.90
N PRO A 101 -1.43 0.57 16.92
CA PRO A 101 -0.45 1.49 16.34
C PRO A 101 0.93 1.36 17.02
N GLU A 102 0.97 0.99 18.30
CA GLU A 102 2.22 0.79 19.04
C GLU A 102 3.05 -0.36 18.46
N LEU A 103 2.39 -1.46 18.05
CA LEU A 103 3.07 -2.60 17.42
C LEU A 103 3.53 -2.26 16.00
N LEU A 104 2.72 -1.49 15.28
CA LEU A 104 3.03 -1.09 13.91
C LEU A 104 4.29 -0.22 13.86
N VAL A 105 4.39 0.77 14.75
CA VAL A 105 5.60 1.61 14.90
C VAL A 105 6.80 0.78 15.37
N GLU A 106 6.63 -0.06 16.40
CA GLU A 106 7.72 -0.91 16.91
C GLU A 106 8.34 -1.80 15.83
N TRP A 107 7.51 -2.43 14.99
CA TRP A 107 7.99 -3.28 13.90
C TRP A 107 8.54 -2.48 12.71
N ALA A 108 7.98 -1.32 12.41
CA ALA A 108 8.51 -0.43 11.38
C ALA A 108 9.93 0.05 11.73
N GLU A 109 10.16 0.46 12.98
CA GLU A 109 11.49 0.85 13.48
C GLU A 109 12.49 -0.32 13.39
N ARG A 110 12.09 -1.52 13.80
CA ARG A 110 12.93 -2.74 13.73
C ARG A 110 13.32 -3.11 12.30
N LEU A 111 12.48 -2.78 11.32
CA LEU A 111 12.73 -3.06 9.90
C LEU A 111 13.45 -1.90 9.19
N GLY A 112 13.77 -0.80 9.89
CA GLY A 112 14.48 0.35 9.33
C GLY A 112 13.62 1.18 8.38
N TYR A 113 12.35 1.38 8.71
CA TYR A 113 11.45 2.25 7.96
C TYR A 113 11.88 3.71 8.09
N THR A 114 11.83 4.45 6.98
CA THR A 114 12.20 5.86 6.93
C THR A 114 10.98 6.76 6.88
N ASN A 115 11.17 8.07 6.95
CA ASN A 115 10.08 9.05 6.78
C ASN A 115 9.40 8.96 5.39
N GLU A 116 10.06 8.36 4.40
CA GLU A 116 9.45 8.07 3.09
C GLU A 116 8.36 6.99 3.19
N ASP A 117 8.41 6.16 4.24
CA ASP A 117 7.44 5.11 4.55
C ASP A 117 6.35 5.61 5.54
N ALA A 118 6.41 6.86 6.00
CA ALA A 118 5.46 7.46 6.93
C ALA A 118 3.98 7.33 6.53
N PRO A 119 3.58 7.41 5.24
CA PRO A 119 2.19 7.19 4.83
C PRO A 119 1.64 5.82 5.23
N MET A 120 2.52 4.83 5.45
CA MET A 120 2.14 3.48 5.92
C MET A 120 1.84 3.44 7.41
N LEU A 121 2.42 4.37 8.18
CA LEU A 121 2.27 4.48 9.63
C LEU A 121 1.01 5.28 9.99
N GLU A 122 0.65 6.25 9.16
CA GLU A 122 -0.59 7.04 9.31
C GLU A 122 -1.85 6.23 8.99
N ALA A 123 -1.72 5.09 8.30
CA ALA A 123 -2.83 4.20 8.02
C ALA A 123 -3.39 3.49 9.27
N GLY A 124 -2.73 3.58 10.42
CA GLY A 124 -3.21 3.02 11.70
C GLY A 124 -3.99 4.01 12.58
N GLY A 125 -4.29 5.23 12.08
CA GLY A 125 -4.98 6.31 12.79
C GLY A 125 -6.45 6.47 12.46
#